data_AF-A0A354V8P7-F1
#
_entry.id   AF-A0A354V8P7-F1
#
_cell.length_a   1.000
_cell.length_b   1.000
_cell.length_c   1.000
_cell.angle_alpha   90.00
_cell.angle_beta   90.00
_cell.angle_gamma   90.00
#
_symmetry.space_group_name_H-M   'P 1'
#
loop_
_entity.id
_entity.type
_entity.pdbx_description
1 polymer ?
#
loop_
_entity_poly.entity_id
_entity_poly.type
_entity_poly.pdbx_seq_one_letter_code
_entity_poly.pdbx_strand_id
1 'polypeptide(L)'
;SGEIHPDPKVIFADRHDVRLTPEGAFAKLLGRETIRVNSLHGQGILEPGDRVVVEGVAEDGTIEAIRIADAPGFALGVQWHAEYDPHRNPINRALFEAFGEALRAHGRIG
;
A
#
# COMPACT_ATOMS: atom_id res chain seq x y z
N SER A 1 13.85 -12.21 22.01
CA SER A 1 12.56 -12.56 22.62
C SER A 1 11.48 -11.83 21.84
N GLY A 2 10.73 -12.55 20.99
CA GLY A 2 9.69 -12.00 20.12
C GLY A 2 8.40 -11.67 20.88
N GLU A 3 8.50 -10.86 21.93
CA GLU A 3 7.31 -10.37 22.62
C GLU A 3 6.66 -9.27 21.77
N ILE A 4 5.51 -9.60 21.18
CA ILE A 4 4.65 -8.63 20.53
C ILE A 4 4.03 -7.78 21.63
N HIS A 5 4.27 -6.46 21.59
CA HIS A 5 3.71 -5.52 22.56
C HIS A 5 2.17 -5.59 22.53
N PRO A 6 1.45 -5.66 23.67
CA PRO A 6 0.01 -5.92 23.66
C PRO A 6 -0.84 -4.75 23.14
N ASP A 7 -0.29 -3.53 23.08
CA ASP A 7 -0.99 -2.34 22.58
C ASP A 7 -0.96 -2.25 21.04
N PRO A 8 -2.12 -2.31 20.35
CA PRO A 8 -2.21 -2.12 18.90
C PRO A 8 -1.62 -0.79 18.42
N LYS A 9 -1.69 0.28 19.21
CA LYS A 9 -1.09 1.58 18.83
C LYS A 9 0.43 1.49 18.73
N VAL A 10 1.05 0.66 19.56
CA VAL A 10 2.49 0.42 19.50
C VAL A 10 2.82 -0.53 18.36
N ILE A 11 2.04 -1.59 18.16
CA ILE A 11 2.23 -2.55 17.07
C ILE A 11 2.16 -1.84 15.71
N PHE A 12 1.07 -1.10 15.43
CA PHE A 12 0.79 -0.46 14.14
C PHE A 12 1.33 0.96 13.99
N ALA A 13 2.25 1.41 14.86
CA ALA A 13 2.87 2.71 14.71
C ALA A 13 3.71 2.80 13.43
N ASP A 14 3.68 3.94 12.77
CA ASP A 14 4.47 4.25 11.55
C ASP A 14 5.96 3.97 11.77
N ARG A 15 6.54 3.10 10.94
CA ARG A 15 7.90 2.59 11.10
C ARG A 15 8.89 3.19 10.13
N HIS A 16 8.52 3.29 8.86
CA HIS A 16 9.47 3.66 7.83
C HIS A 16 8.80 4.42 6.70
N ASP A 17 9.65 5.10 5.94
CA ASP A 17 9.26 5.84 4.76
C ASP A 17 9.30 4.90 3.55
N VAL A 18 8.34 5.08 2.65
CA VAL A 18 8.22 4.38 1.37
C VAL A 18 8.27 5.42 0.27
N ARG A 19 9.28 5.30 -0.59
CA ARG A 19 9.40 6.14 -1.79
C ARG A 19 8.56 5.53 -2.90
N LEU A 20 7.61 6.31 -3.38
CA LEU A 20 6.71 5.92 -4.46
C LEU A 20 7.38 6.15 -5.82
N THR A 21 7.03 5.31 -6.80
CA THR A 21 7.46 5.48 -8.18
C THR A 21 6.88 6.80 -8.72
N PRO A 22 7.71 7.74 -9.20
CA PRO A 22 7.23 9.01 -9.76
C PRO A 22 6.25 8.77 -10.90
N GLU A 23 5.17 9.54 -10.94
CA GLU A 23 4.07 9.37 -11.90
C GLU A 23 3.37 7.99 -11.88
N GLY A 24 3.70 7.16 -10.89
CA GLY A 24 3.10 5.87 -10.64
C GLY A 24 1.66 5.97 -10.13
N ALA A 25 0.98 4.83 -10.08
CA ALA A 25 -0.42 4.76 -9.64
C ALA A 25 -0.58 5.26 -8.21
N PHE A 26 0.33 4.88 -7.30
CA PHE A 26 0.27 5.31 -5.90
C PHE A 26 0.64 6.78 -5.73
N ALA A 27 1.67 7.25 -6.43
CA ALA A 27 2.09 8.66 -6.36
C ALA A 27 0.97 9.60 -6.83
N LYS A 28 0.28 9.23 -7.92
CA LYS A 28 -0.88 9.98 -8.43
C LYS A 28 -2.08 9.91 -7.49
N LEU A 29 -2.38 8.72 -6.97
CA LEU A 29 -3.49 8.53 -6.04
C LEU A 29 -3.31 9.34 -4.74
N LEU A 30 -2.10 9.35 -4.20
CA LEU A 30 -1.80 9.93 -2.90
C LEU A 30 -1.31 11.39 -2.99
N GLY A 31 -0.95 11.86 -4.19
CA GLY A 31 -0.41 13.20 -4.44
C GLY A 31 0.93 13.43 -3.73
N ARG A 32 1.74 12.38 -3.57
CA ARG A 32 2.98 12.37 -2.77
C ARG A 32 4.04 11.52 -3.44
N GLU A 33 5.31 11.89 -3.23
CA GLU A 33 6.46 11.08 -3.65
C GLU A 33 6.93 10.11 -2.56
N THR A 34 6.70 10.46 -1.29
CA THR A 34 7.07 9.64 -0.13
C THR A 34 5.90 9.60 0.85
N ILE A 35 5.67 8.42 1.42
CA ILE A 35 4.67 8.18 2.47
C ILE A 35 5.32 7.48 3.65
N ARG A 36 4.67 7.55 4.81
CA ARG A 36 5.10 6.82 6.01
C ARG A 36 4.04 5.80 6.39
N VAL A 37 4.45 4.57 6.66
CA VAL A 37 3.54 3.42 6.87
C VAL A 37 3.97 2.58 8.07
N ASN A 38 3.05 1.75 8.55
CA ASN A 38 3.35 0.74 9.56
C ASN A 38 4.02 -0.49 8.94
N SER A 39 4.67 -1.31 9.77
CA SER A 39 5.44 -2.47 9.31
C SER A 39 5.27 -3.62 10.29
N LEU A 40 4.53 -4.65 9.88
CA LEU A 40 4.17 -5.82 10.69
C LEU A 40 4.25 -7.10 9.86
N HIS A 41 5.35 -7.24 9.14
CA HIS A 41 5.63 -8.39 8.32
C HIS A 41 7.05 -8.89 8.62
N GLY A 42 7.23 -10.21 8.55
CA GLY A 42 8.56 -10.85 8.62
C GLY A 42 9.02 -11.36 7.25
N GLN A 43 8.24 -11.09 6.20
CA GLN A 43 8.43 -11.57 4.84
C GLN A 43 8.01 -10.45 3.88
N GLY A 44 8.68 -10.39 2.73
CA GLY A 44 8.36 -9.44 1.67
C GLY A 44 8.68 -10.04 0.30
N ILE A 45 8.35 -9.31 -0.76
CA ILE A 45 8.64 -9.72 -2.13
C ILE A 45 10.15 -9.66 -2.38
N LEU A 46 10.76 -10.81 -2.70
CA LEU A 46 12.15 -10.89 -3.12
C LEU A 46 12.30 -10.62 -4.62
N GLU A 47 11.52 -11.32 -5.44
CA GLU A 47 11.50 -11.19 -6.89
C GLU A 47 10.05 -10.98 -7.36
N PRO A 48 9.72 -9.82 -7.98
CA PRO A 48 8.41 -9.60 -8.58
C PRO A 48 8.21 -10.52 -9.79
N GLY A 49 6.99 -11.05 -9.97
CA GLY A 49 6.62 -11.76 -11.19
C GLY A 49 6.46 -10.81 -12.40
N ASP A 50 6.40 -11.36 -13.61
CA ASP A 50 6.44 -10.60 -14.88
C ASP A 50 5.46 -9.42 -14.99
N ARG A 51 4.29 -9.52 -14.37
CA ARG A 51 3.25 -8.49 -14.40
C ARG A 51 3.18 -7.65 -13.12
N VAL A 52 4.02 -7.92 -12.14
CA VAL A 52 4.06 -7.18 -10.88
C VAL A 52 4.95 -5.96 -11.07
N VAL A 53 4.34 -4.78 -11.08
CA VAL A 53 5.06 -3.52 -11.17
C VAL A 53 5.23 -2.95 -9.77
N VAL A 54 6.49 -2.73 -9.39
CA VAL A 54 6.86 -2.10 -8.12
C VAL A 54 6.53 -0.61 -8.17
N GLU A 55 5.75 -0.16 -7.20
CA GLU A 55 5.22 1.20 -7.11
C GLU A 55 5.65 1.93 -5.84
N GLY A 56 6.22 1.22 -4.87
CA GLY A 56 6.75 1.81 -3.64
C GLY A 56 7.78 0.91 -2.98
N VAL A 57 8.89 1.51 -2.55
CA VAL A 57 10.03 0.81 -1.94
C VAL A 57 10.49 1.54 -0.68
N ALA A 58 10.71 0.79 0.40
CA ALA A 58 11.28 1.29 1.65
C ALA A 58 12.79 1.57 1.53
N GLU A 59 13.37 2.26 2.51
CA GLU A 59 14.82 2.56 2.52
C GLU A 59 15.71 1.31 2.50
N ASP A 60 15.25 0.21 3.12
CA ASP A 60 15.96 -1.08 3.14
C ASP A 60 15.80 -1.90 1.85
N GLY A 61 15.07 -1.39 0.86
CA GLY A 61 14.79 -2.06 -0.41
C GLY A 61 13.54 -2.94 -0.40
N THR A 62 12.83 -3.05 0.73
CA THR A 62 11.58 -3.80 0.80
C THR A 62 10.52 -3.20 -0.12
N ILE A 63 9.91 -4.04 -0.97
CA ILE A 63 8.80 -3.65 -1.83
C ILE A 63 7.53 -3.53 -0.97
N GLU A 64 6.99 -2.32 -0.90
CA GLU A 64 5.87 -1.97 -0.03
C GLU A 64 4.57 -1.71 -0.80
N ALA A 65 4.66 -1.31 -2.08
CA ALA A 65 3.51 -1.11 -2.94
C ALA A 65 3.74 -1.69 -4.33
N ILE A 66 2.72 -2.34 -4.87
CA ILE A 66 2.72 -2.93 -6.20
C ILE A 66 1.41 -2.65 -6.94
N ARG A 67 1.45 -2.75 -8.26
CA ARG A 67 0.27 -2.91 -9.11
C ARG A 67 0.47 -4.04 -10.10
N ILE A 68 -0.63 -4.51 -10.68
CA ILE A 68 -0.58 -5.49 -11.77
C ILE A 68 -0.64 -4.79 -13.12
N ALA A 69 0.37 -4.99 -13.97
CA ALA A 69 0.39 -4.50 -15.34
C ALA A 69 -0.79 -5.07 -16.15
N ASP A 70 -1.39 -4.22 -16.97
CA ASP A 70 -2.50 -4.54 -17.87
C ASP A 70 -3.72 -5.17 -17.17
N ALA A 71 -3.89 -4.89 -15.87
CA ALA A 71 -5.10 -5.29 -15.17
C ALA A 71 -6.30 -4.49 -15.71
N PRO A 72 -7.44 -5.13 -16.03
CA PRO A 72 -8.61 -4.46 -16.59
C PRO A 72 -9.34 -3.54 -15.59
N GLY A 73 -8.88 -3.48 -14.35
CA GLY A 73 -9.48 -2.70 -13.27
C GLY A 73 -8.48 -2.44 -12.15
N PHE A 74 -9.01 -2.14 -10.96
CA PHE A 74 -8.19 -1.82 -9.80
C PHE A 74 -7.49 -3.07 -9.26
N ALA A 75 -6.16 -3.13 -9.43
CA ALA A 75 -5.31 -4.21 -8.97
C ALA A 75 -4.04 -3.62 -8.33
N LEU A 76 -4.21 -3.01 -7.17
CA LEU A 76 -3.14 -2.48 -6.34
C LEU A 76 -2.94 -3.39 -5.11
N GLY A 77 -1.70 -3.53 -4.67
CA GLY A 77 -1.33 -4.28 -3.47
C GLY A 77 -0.36 -3.49 -2.62
N VAL A 78 -0.47 -3.64 -1.30
CA VAL A 78 0.38 -2.98 -0.31
C VAL A 78 0.85 -4.00 0.72
N GLN A 79 2.04 -3.80 1.26
CA GLN A 79 2.64 -4.71 2.24
C GLN A 79 2.37 -4.25 3.69
N TRP A 80 2.16 -2.95 3.92
CA TRP A 80 1.68 -2.41 5.19
C TRP A 80 0.20 -2.72 5.45
N HIS A 81 -0.22 -2.52 6.69
CA HIS A 81 -1.60 -2.73 7.12
C HIS A 81 -2.46 -1.49 6.85
N ALA A 82 -2.99 -1.39 5.64
CA ALA A 82 -3.87 -0.30 5.23
C ALA A 82 -5.21 -0.28 5.98
N GLU A 83 -5.66 -1.42 6.51
CA GLU A 83 -6.87 -1.55 7.32
C GLU A 83 -6.78 -0.88 8.69
N TYR A 84 -5.57 -0.51 9.12
CA TYR A 84 -5.38 0.14 10.41
C TYR A 84 -5.79 1.62 10.36
N ASP A 85 -6.84 1.96 11.11
CA ASP A 85 -7.43 3.30 11.30
C ASP A 85 -7.57 4.15 10.00
N PRO A 86 -8.23 3.64 8.94
CA PRO A 86 -8.41 4.36 7.68
C PRO A 86 -9.27 5.63 7.85
N HIS A 87 -10.02 5.77 8.94
CA HIS A 87 -10.77 7.00 9.19
C HIS A 87 -9.85 8.17 9.53
N ARG A 88 -8.70 7.91 10.16
CA ARG A 88 -7.76 8.93 10.62
C ARG A 88 -6.46 8.96 9.81
N ASN A 89 -6.05 7.85 9.22
CA ASN A 89 -4.90 7.80 8.32
C ASN A 89 -5.33 8.19 6.88
N PRO A 90 -4.86 9.33 6.34
CA PRO A 90 -5.27 9.81 5.01
C PRO A 90 -4.76 8.92 3.86
N ILE A 91 -3.64 8.22 4.03
CA ILE A 91 -3.09 7.30 3.02
C ILE A 91 -4.04 6.10 2.89
N ASN A 92 -4.37 5.50 4.03
CA ASN A 92 -5.26 4.34 4.09
C ASN A 92 -6.67 4.70 3.59
N ARG A 93 -7.18 5.87 3.99
CA ARG A 93 -8.48 6.37 3.51
C ARG A 93 -8.53 6.46 1.99
N ALA A 94 -7.52 7.09 1.37
CA ALA A 94 -7.47 7.30 -0.06
C ALA A 94 -7.44 5.96 -0.84
N LEU A 95 -6.73 4.94 -0.32
CA LEU A 95 -6.72 3.61 -0.92
C LEU A 95 -8.10 2.96 -0.93
N PHE A 96 -8.82 3.00 0.19
CA PHE A 96 -10.16 2.42 0.28
C PHE A 96 -11.20 3.21 -0.52
N GLU A 97 -11.11 4.54 -0.54
CA GLU A 97 -11.97 5.39 -1.37
C GLU A 97 -11.78 5.06 -2.86
N ALA A 98 -10.53 4.97 -3.33
CA ALA A 98 -10.23 4.62 -4.72
C ALA A 98 -10.68 3.19 -5.08
N PHE A 99 -10.52 2.23 -4.16
CA PHE A 99 -11.05 0.89 -4.37
C PHE A 99 -12.58 0.89 -4.49
N GLY A 100 -13.28 1.62 -3.61
CA GLY A 100 -14.74 1.77 -3.67
C GLY A 100 -15.25 2.49 -4.93
N GLU A 101 -14.51 3.49 -5.42
CA GLU A 101 -14.78 4.13 -6.72
C GLU A 101 -14.62 3.15 -7.88
N ALA A 102 -13.54 2.36 -7.88
CA ALA A 102 -13.31 1.35 -8.91
C ALA A 102 -14.40 0.28 -8.95
N LEU A 103 -14.86 -0.20 -7.78
CA LEU A 103 -15.98 -1.13 -7.70
C LEU A 103 -17.27 -0.55 -8.29
N ARG A 104 -17.59 0.70 -7.97
CA ARG A 104 -18.76 1.40 -8.52
C ARG A 104 -18.65 1.61 -10.02
N ALA A 105 -17.47 1.91 -10.54
CA ALA A 105 -17.24 2.02 -11.97
C ALA A 105 -17.43 0.67 -12.68
N HIS A 106 -16.92 -0.41 -12.09
CA HIS A 106 -17.06 -1.76 -12.65
C HIS A 106 -18.51 -2.23 -12.72
N GLY A 107 -19.29 -2.01 -11.65
CA GLY A 107 -20.70 -2.38 -11.58
C GLY A 107 -21.62 -1.60 -12.54
N ARG A 108 -21.15 -0.52 -13.18
CA ARG A 108 -21.90 0.23 -14.20
C ARG A 108 -21.65 -0.27 -15.63
N ILE A 109 -20.72 -1.20 -15.80
CA ILE A 109 -20.29 -1.74 -17.10
C ILE A 109 -20.90 -3.15 -17.35
N GLY A 110 -21.60 -3.72 -16.36
CA GLY A 110 -22.42 -4.93 -16.50
C GLY A 110 -23.91 -4.61 -16.62
#